data_AF-A0A0Q6B4Q0-F1
#
_entry.id   AF-A0A0Q6B4Q0-F1
#
_cell.length_a   1.000
_cell.length_b   1.000
_cell.length_c   1.000
_cell.angle_alpha   90.00
_cell.angle_beta   90.00
_cell.angle_gamma   90.00
#
_symmetry.space_group_name_H-M   'P 1'
#
loop_
_entity.id
_entity.type
_entity.pdbx_description
1 polymer ?
#
loop_
_entity_poly.entity_id
_entity_poly.type
_entity_poly.pdbx_seq_one_letter_code
_entity_poly.pdbx_strand_id
1 'polypeptide(L)'
;MGMQINTNLAANNTYRNLNATQNDLSKSLEKLSSGLRINRAADDAAGLAISEGLRSQVGGLTVAARNAQDGISVVQTAEGGLTEVHSILQRVRDLAVQAGNDSNNEDARTAIQTEVTALSKELTRISGSTNFNGIKLLDGEAATGAAAGTGKLTFQVGAGSDAGNDQIEIDLSKSNVGTIATDVAALKFTTSAEALTSIAAIDTAIKAVSTTRSELGAVQNRFEHSIASTNVAKENLTAAQSRIRDVDMAEEMVKYTRSNVLSQAGTAMLAQANQSTQGVLSLLR
;
A
#
# COMPACT_ATOMS: atom_id res chain seq x y z
N MET A 1 28.79 13.67 64.22
CA MET A 1 27.53 12.92 64.10
C MET A 1 27.25 12.28 65.44
N GLY A 2 26.37 12.87 66.26
CA GLY A 2 26.02 12.29 67.57
C GLY A 2 25.35 10.93 67.38
N MET A 3 25.69 9.95 68.21
CA MET A 3 25.08 8.61 68.14
C MET A 3 23.61 8.70 68.57
N GLN A 4 22.70 8.63 67.59
CA GLN A 4 21.25 8.66 67.80
C GLN A 4 20.72 7.22 67.67
N ILE A 5 20.09 6.71 68.73
CA ILE A 5 19.66 5.30 68.83
C ILE A 5 18.26 5.09 68.22
N ASN A 6 17.39 6.11 68.25
CA ASN A 6 15.99 5.95 67.88
C ASN A 6 15.71 6.07 66.38
N THR A 7 16.57 6.77 65.63
CA THR A 7 16.42 6.99 64.19
C THR A 7 17.74 6.73 63.48
N ASN A 8 17.80 5.68 62.67
CA ASN A 8 18.97 5.35 61.87
C ASN A 8 18.92 6.05 60.51
N LEU A 9 19.49 7.25 60.45
CA LEU A 9 19.53 8.05 59.22
C LEU A 9 20.36 7.39 58.10
N ALA A 10 21.40 6.64 58.46
CA ALA A 10 22.25 5.92 57.50
C ALA A 10 21.49 4.76 56.83
N ALA A 11 20.73 3.98 57.61
CA ALA A 11 19.85 2.94 57.09
C ALA A 11 18.72 3.51 56.21
N ASN A 12 18.13 4.64 56.60
CA ASN A 12 17.05 5.26 55.82
C ASN A 12 17.56 5.89 54.49
N ASN A 13 18.80 6.41 54.48
CA ASN A 13 19.44 6.86 53.24
C ASN A 13 19.79 5.68 52.31
N THR A 14 20.39 4.62 52.84
CA THR A 14 20.69 3.40 52.06
C THR A 14 19.43 2.73 51.52
N TYR A 15 18.35 2.66 52.30
CA TYR A 15 17.05 2.16 51.83
C TYR A 15 16.47 2.99 50.68
N ARG A 16 16.52 4.32 50.76
CA ARG A 16 16.07 5.21 49.67
C ARG A 16 16.86 4.99 48.37
N ASN A 17 18.19 4.90 48.47
CA ASN A 17 19.05 4.62 47.31
C ASN A 17 18.83 3.21 46.76
N LEU A 18 18.67 2.20 47.63
CA LEU A 18 18.36 0.82 47.22
C LEU A 18 17.03 0.78 46.44
N ASN A 19 15.99 1.45 46.95
CA ASN A 19 14.69 1.49 46.27
C ASN A 19 14.78 2.19 44.90
N ALA A 20 15.55 3.27 44.78
CA ALA A 20 15.82 3.90 43.48
C ALA A 20 16.53 2.93 42.51
N THR A 21 17.59 2.24 42.96
CA THR A 21 18.31 1.25 42.14
C THR A 21 17.45 0.05 41.75
N GLN A 22 16.52 -0.37 42.61
CA GLN A 22 15.61 -1.46 42.31
C GLN A 22 14.59 -1.06 41.23
N ASN A 23 14.10 0.18 41.27
CA ASN A 23 13.23 0.72 40.23
C ASN A 23 13.96 0.82 38.87
N ASP A 24 15.21 1.26 38.86
CA ASP A 24 16.02 1.33 37.64
C ASP A 24 16.31 -0.07 37.08
N LEU A 25 16.62 -1.05 37.93
CA LEU A 25 16.78 -2.45 37.53
C LEU A 25 15.52 -3.02 36.88
N SER A 26 14.33 -2.77 37.47
CA SER A 26 13.05 -3.21 36.92
C SER A 26 12.76 -2.55 35.56
N LYS A 27 13.08 -1.26 35.39
CA LYS A 27 12.92 -0.56 34.11
C LYS A 27 13.86 -1.10 33.03
N SER A 28 15.14 -1.35 33.36
CA SER A 28 16.08 -1.94 32.41
C SER A 28 15.66 -3.35 31.99
N LEU A 29 15.13 -4.15 32.91
CA LEU A 29 14.54 -5.46 32.58
C LEU A 29 13.35 -5.34 31.61
N GLU A 30 12.45 -4.39 31.85
CA GLU A 30 11.31 -4.12 30.96
C GLU A 30 11.80 -3.75 29.55
N LYS A 31 12.78 -2.85 29.43
CA LYS A 31 13.38 -2.44 28.15
C LYS A 31 14.11 -3.58 27.44
N LEU A 32 14.92 -4.37 28.15
CA LEU A 32 15.63 -5.52 27.59
C LEU A 32 14.67 -6.63 27.13
N SER A 33 13.58 -6.85 27.86
CA SER A 33 12.60 -7.89 27.51
C SER A 33 11.74 -7.53 26.29
N SER A 34 11.42 -6.25 26.14
CA SER A 34 10.59 -5.72 25.05
C SER A 34 11.41 -5.35 23.81
N GLY A 35 12.71 -5.09 23.95
CA GLY A 35 13.56 -4.52 22.92
C GLY A 35 13.24 -3.04 22.61
N LEU A 36 12.36 -2.40 23.40
CA LEU A 36 11.91 -1.04 23.19
C LEU A 36 12.41 -0.14 24.31
N ARG A 37 12.92 1.03 23.91
CA ARG A 37 13.32 2.12 24.81
C ARG A 37 12.12 2.80 25.46
N ILE A 38 11.00 2.88 24.73
CA ILE A 38 9.75 3.55 25.13
C ILE A 38 8.64 2.51 25.20
N ASN A 39 8.28 2.07 26.41
CA ASN A 39 7.18 1.11 26.64
C ASN A 39 5.93 1.76 27.20
N ARG A 40 6.09 2.84 27.96
CA ARG A 40 4.99 3.58 28.57
C ARG A 40 5.08 5.06 28.21
N ALA A 41 3.95 5.76 28.23
CA ALA A 41 3.91 7.21 28.00
C ALA A 41 4.76 8.00 29.01
N ALA A 42 5.04 7.43 30.18
CA ALA A 42 5.90 8.00 31.20
C ALA A 42 7.40 7.96 30.84
N ASP A 43 7.83 7.10 29.90
CA ASP A 43 9.23 7.00 29.49
C ASP A 43 9.62 8.16 28.57
N ASP A 44 8.77 8.47 27.58
CA ASP A 44 8.90 9.61 26.66
C ASP A 44 7.56 9.86 25.95
N ALA A 45 6.80 10.85 26.43
CA ALA A 45 5.47 11.15 25.87
C ALA A 45 5.54 11.66 24.41
N ALA A 46 6.55 12.49 24.09
CA ALA A 46 6.73 13.04 22.76
C ALA A 46 7.24 11.96 21.78
N GLY A 47 8.23 11.17 22.22
CA GLY A 47 8.74 10.04 21.45
C GLY A 47 7.68 8.97 21.16
N LEU A 48 6.81 8.68 22.13
CA LEU A 48 5.69 7.76 21.93
C LEU A 48 4.72 8.29 20.85
N ALA A 49 4.30 9.55 20.94
CA ALA A 49 3.37 10.16 19.97
C ALA A 49 3.94 10.16 18.54
N ILE A 50 5.21 10.52 18.37
CA ILE A 50 5.89 10.47 17.07
C ILE A 50 5.98 9.03 16.57
N SER A 51 6.34 8.08 17.44
CA SER A 51 6.48 6.67 17.05
C SER A 51 5.16 6.03 16.61
N GLU A 52 4.04 6.38 17.24
CA GLU A 52 2.71 5.89 16.83
C GLU A 52 2.26 6.55 15.52
N GLY A 53 2.58 7.83 15.30
CA GLY A 53 2.37 8.51 14.01
C GLY A 53 3.16 7.85 12.87
N LEU A 54 4.45 7.57 13.09
CA LEU A 54 5.31 6.87 12.13
C LEU A 54 4.80 5.44 11.87
N ARG A 55 4.39 4.72 12.92
CA ARG A 55 3.82 3.38 12.79
C ARG A 55 2.54 3.38 11.97
N SER A 56 1.65 4.36 12.19
CA SER A 56 0.44 4.55 11.39
C SER A 56 0.78 4.80 9.93
N GLN A 57 1.76 5.66 9.64
CA GLN A 57 2.21 5.93 8.28
C GLN A 57 2.80 4.68 7.62
N VAL A 58 3.67 3.92 8.30
CA VAL A 58 4.24 2.66 7.79
C VAL A 58 3.15 1.63 7.49
N GLY A 59 2.14 1.54 8.35
CA GLY A 59 0.95 0.71 8.13
C GLY A 59 0.16 1.15 6.89
N GLY A 60 -0.12 2.46 6.79
CA GLY A 60 -0.80 3.06 5.64
C GLY A 60 -0.06 2.83 4.32
N LEU A 61 1.25 3.09 4.28
CA LEU A 61 2.09 2.87 3.10
C LEU A 61 2.15 1.38 2.69
N THR A 62 2.07 0.46 3.65
CA THR A 62 2.03 -0.97 3.34
C THR A 62 0.72 -1.37 2.65
N VAL A 63 -0.42 -0.83 3.09
CA VAL A 63 -1.71 -1.06 2.43
C VAL A 63 -1.77 -0.34 1.09
N ALA A 64 -1.25 0.87 1.01
CA ALA A 64 -1.16 1.65 -0.22
C ALA A 64 -0.36 0.92 -1.32
N ALA A 65 0.78 0.32 -0.97
CA ALA A 65 1.55 -0.49 -1.92
C ALA A 65 0.75 -1.70 -2.43
N ARG A 66 -0.08 -2.33 -1.58
CA ARG A 66 -0.96 -3.42 -1.99
C ARG A 66 -2.08 -2.92 -2.91
N ASN A 67 -2.72 -1.81 -2.58
CA ASN A 67 -3.74 -1.20 -3.43
C ASN A 67 -3.18 -0.81 -4.81
N ALA A 68 -1.92 -0.35 -4.87
CA ALA A 68 -1.24 -0.08 -6.14
C ALA A 68 -1.02 -1.36 -6.97
N GLN A 69 -0.71 -2.49 -6.32
CA GLN A 69 -0.62 -3.80 -7.00
C GLN A 69 -1.98 -4.28 -7.50
N ASP A 70 -3.05 -4.04 -6.75
CA ASP A 70 -4.42 -4.31 -7.20
C ASP A 70 -4.76 -3.44 -8.42
N GLY A 71 -4.35 -2.17 -8.42
CA GLY A 71 -4.45 -1.27 -9.57
C GLY A 71 -3.72 -1.79 -10.81
N ILE A 72 -2.49 -2.28 -10.67
CA ILE A 72 -1.74 -2.94 -11.77
C ILE A 72 -2.52 -4.15 -12.29
N SER A 73 -3.08 -4.97 -11.40
CA SER A 73 -3.85 -6.17 -11.78
C SER A 73 -5.11 -5.82 -12.58
N VAL A 74 -5.79 -4.73 -12.22
CA VAL A 74 -6.92 -4.18 -12.98
C VAL A 74 -6.48 -3.70 -14.37
N VAL A 75 -5.39 -2.94 -14.44
CA VAL A 75 -4.84 -2.44 -15.72
C VAL A 75 -4.48 -3.61 -16.65
N GLN A 76 -3.79 -4.63 -16.14
CA GLN A 76 -3.41 -5.81 -16.93
C GLN A 76 -4.62 -6.60 -17.42
N THR A 77 -5.67 -6.73 -16.59
CA THR A 77 -6.92 -7.38 -16.98
C THR A 77 -7.62 -6.61 -18.11
N ALA A 78 -7.66 -5.28 -18.01
CA ALA A 78 -8.22 -4.43 -19.06
C ALA A 78 -7.38 -4.49 -20.35
N GLU A 79 -6.05 -4.44 -20.25
CA GLU A 79 -5.15 -4.51 -21.42
C GLU A 79 -5.26 -5.85 -22.15
N GLY A 80 -5.36 -6.96 -21.42
CA GLY A 80 -5.58 -8.28 -22.02
C GLY A 80 -6.84 -8.31 -22.88
N GLY A 81 -7.95 -7.78 -22.37
CA GLY A 81 -9.19 -7.64 -23.14
C GLY A 81 -9.04 -6.73 -24.36
N LEU A 82 -8.35 -5.60 -24.21
CA LEU A 82 -8.11 -4.67 -25.33
C LEU A 82 -7.16 -5.22 -26.40
N THR A 83 -6.28 -6.15 -26.04
CA THR A 83 -5.41 -6.83 -27.00
C THR A 83 -6.23 -7.73 -27.94
N GLU A 84 -7.19 -8.47 -27.41
CA GLU A 84 -8.13 -9.26 -28.23
C GLU A 84 -9.05 -8.37 -29.08
N VAL A 85 -9.56 -7.27 -28.52
CA VAL A 85 -10.33 -6.27 -29.27
C VAL A 85 -9.51 -5.72 -30.44
N HIS A 86 -8.22 -5.43 -30.23
CA HIS A 86 -7.35 -4.94 -31.29
C HIS A 86 -7.14 -5.97 -32.41
N SER A 87 -6.91 -7.24 -32.07
CA SER A 87 -6.79 -8.34 -33.04
C SER A 87 -8.07 -8.54 -33.86
N ILE A 88 -9.24 -8.45 -33.21
CA ILE A 88 -10.54 -8.53 -33.88
C ILE A 88 -10.74 -7.34 -34.84
N LEU A 89 -10.44 -6.12 -34.41
CA LEU A 89 -10.57 -4.94 -35.26
C LEU A 89 -9.64 -5.00 -36.49
N GLN A 90 -8.42 -5.51 -36.34
CA GLN A 90 -7.53 -5.78 -37.47
C GLN A 90 -8.13 -6.81 -38.44
N ARG A 91 -8.71 -7.90 -37.93
CA ARG A 91 -9.41 -8.88 -38.78
C ARG A 91 -10.60 -8.27 -39.51
N VAL A 92 -11.40 -7.44 -38.84
CA VAL A 92 -12.52 -6.71 -39.47
C VAL A 92 -12.02 -5.74 -40.53
N ARG A 93 -10.87 -5.11 -40.32
CA ARG A 93 -10.20 -4.25 -41.32
C ARG A 93 -9.81 -5.03 -42.57
N ASP A 94 -9.19 -6.20 -42.42
CA ASP A 94 -8.80 -7.05 -43.55
C ASP A 94 -10.03 -7.46 -44.38
N LEU A 95 -11.11 -7.83 -43.69
CA LEU A 95 -12.40 -8.14 -44.31
C LEU A 95 -13.01 -6.93 -45.03
N ALA A 96 -12.90 -5.73 -44.45
CA ALA A 96 -13.37 -4.50 -45.08
C ALA A 96 -12.58 -4.16 -46.36
N VAL A 97 -11.25 -4.35 -46.34
CA VAL A 97 -10.40 -4.20 -47.52
C VAL A 97 -10.74 -5.24 -48.59
N GLN A 98 -10.96 -6.49 -48.19
CA GLN A 98 -11.40 -7.55 -49.10
C GLN A 98 -12.75 -7.22 -49.74
N ALA A 99 -13.72 -6.74 -48.96
CA ALA A 99 -15.06 -6.35 -49.43
C ALA A 99 -15.03 -5.14 -50.38
N GLY A 100 -14.04 -4.25 -50.26
CA GLY A 100 -13.86 -3.10 -51.13
C GLY A 100 -13.45 -3.44 -52.57
N ASN A 101 -13.12 -4.69 -52.87
CA ASN A 101 -12.80 -5.12 -54.24
C ASN A 101 -14.09 -5.30 -55.08
N ASP A 102 -14.10 -4.74 -56.29
CA ASP A 102 -15.20 -4.85 -57.25
C ASP A 102 -15.29 -6.23 -57.92
N SER A 103 -14.25 -7.06 -57.80
CA SER A 103 -14.28 -8.47 -58.26
C SER A 103 -15.15 -9.39 -57.38
N ASN A 104 -15.60 -8.93 -56.21
CA ASN A 104 -16.45 -9.72 -55.31
C ASN A 104 -17.92 -9.63 -55.71
N ASN A 105 -18.59 -10.78 -55.76
CA ASN A 105 -20.04 -10.87 -55.95
C ASN A 105 -20.82 -10.58 -54.65
N GLU A 106 -22.13 -10.38 -54.78
CA GLU A 106 -23.03 -10.05 -53.66
C GLU A 106 -23.05 -11.14 -52.57
N ASP A 107 -22.94 -12.42 -52.96
CA ASP A 107 -22.83 -13.54 -52.03
C ASP A 107 -21.55 -13.49 -51.20
N ALA A 108 -20.40 -13.16 -51.80
CA ALA A 108 -19.14 -13.00 -51.06
C ALA A 108 -19.19 -11.83 -50.08
N ARG A 109 -19.82 -10.71 -50.46
CA ARG A 109 -20.02 -9.56 -49.56
C ARG A 109 -20.95 -9.90 -48.39
N THR A 110 -21.97 -10.72 -48.63
CA THR A 110 -22.88 -11.23 -47.59
C THR A 110 -22.17 -12.20 -46.63
N ALA A 111 -21.28 -13.05 -47.13
CA ALA A 111 -20.45 -13.93 -46.29
C ALA A 111 -19.50 -13.12 -45.40
N ILE A 112 -18.85 -12.08 -45.95
CA ILE A 112 -18.00 -11.16 -45.17
C ILE A 112 -18.82 -10.44 -44.09
N GLN A 113 -20.02 -9.94 -44.41
CA GLN A 113 -20.89 -9.30 -43.41
C GLN A 113 -21.27 -10.26 -42.27
N THR A 114 -21.46 -11.56 -42.58
CA THR A 114 -21.75 -12.58 -41.57
C THR A 114 -20.56 -12.78 -40.62
N GLU A 115 -19.33 -12.83 -41.16
CA GLU A 115 -18.11 -12.92 -40.35
C GLU A 115 -17.94 -11.67 -39.47
N VAL A 116 -18.12 -10.46 -40.02
CA VAL A 116 -18.05 -9.21 -39.23
C VAL A 116 -19.11 -9.15 -38.14
N THR A 117 -20.33 -9.66 -38.41
CA THR A 117 -21.39 -9.75 -37.40
C THR A 117 -21.02 -10.71 -36.27
N ALA A 118 -20.35 -11.85 -36.57
CA ALA A 118 -19.85 -12.76 -35.56
C ALA A 118 -18.73 -12.13 -34.72
N LEU A 119 -17.81 -11.40 -35.36
CA LEU A 119 -16.74 -10.66 -34.69
C LEU A 119 -17.29 -9.53 -33.80
N SER A 120 -18.34 -8.82 -34.21
CA SER A 120 -19.03 -7.83 -33.36
C SER A 120 -19.69 -8.46 -32.12
N LYS A 121 -20.29 -9.64 -32.26
CA LYS A 121 -20.81 -10.39 -31.11
C LYS A 121 -19.69 -10.78 -30.15
N GLU A 122 -18.53 -11.15 -30.68
CA GLU A 122 -17.36 -11.46 -29.88
C GLU A 122 -16.80 -10.22 -29.15
N LEU A 123 -16.76 -9.06 -29.80
CA LEU A 123 -16.44 -7.78 -29.14
C LEU A 123 -17.40 -7.48 -27.99
N THR A 124 -18.70 -7.69 -28.19
CA THR A 124 -19.72 -7.53 -27.15
C THR A 124 -19.51 -8.51 -25.99
N ARG A 125 -19.12 -9.75 -26.28
CA ARG A 125 -18.78 -10.77 -25.27
C ARG A 125 -17.54 -10.39 -24.48
N ILE A 126 -16.47 -9.90 -25.12
CA ILE A 126 -15.25 -9.43 -24.44
C ILE A 126 -15.59 -8.26 -23.52
N SER A 127 -16.34 -7.26 -24.01
CA SER A 127 -16.82 -6.15 -23.18
C SER A 127 -17.59 -6.62 -21.93
N GLY A 128 -18.48 -7.60 -22.09
CA GLY A 128 -19.31 -8.13 -20.99
C GLY A 128 -18.61 -9.13 -20.05
N SER A 129 -17.54 -9.80 -20.50
CA SER A 129 -16.83 -10.84 -19.72
C SER A 129 -15.57 -10.33 -19.03
N THR A 130 -14.95 -9.24 -19.51
CA THR A 130 -13.81 -8.59 -18.84
C THR A 130 -14.26 -7.91 -17.57
N ASN A 131 -14.11 -8.61 -16.45
CA ASN A 131 -14.43 -8.12 -15.12
C ASN A 131 -13.26 -8.36 -14.15
N PHE A 132 -13.15 -7.49 -13.16
CA PHE A 132 -12.26 -7.67 -12.03
C PHE A 132 -13.07 -7.48 -10.75
N ASN A 133 -13.16 -8.53 -9.93
CA ASN A 133 -13.92 -8.52 -8.68
C ASN A 133 -15.38 -8.02 -8.85
N GLY A 134 -16.04 -8.40 -9.94
CA GLY A 134 -17.41 -8.00 -10.26
C GLY A 134 -17.57 -6.61 -10.91
N ILE A 135 -16.50 -5.83 -11.04
CA ILE A 135 -16.48 -4.55 -11.77
C ILE A 135 -16.16 -4.84 -13.23
N LYS A 136 -17.04 -4.45 -14.14
CA LYS A 136 -16.78 -4.51 -15.59
C LYS A 136 -15.84 -3.39 -15.97
N LEU A 137 -14.82 -3.72 -16.77
CA LEU A 137 -13.74 -2.79 -17.09
C LEU A 137 -13.92 -2.12 -18.47
N LEU A 138 -14.67 -2.76 -19.38
CA LEU A 138 -14.70 -2.40 -20.81
C LEU A 138 -16.10 -2.05 -21.34
N ASP A 139 -17.07 -1.79 -20.46
CA ASP A 139 -18.44 -1.40 -20.82
C ASP A 139 -18.68 0.11 -20.77
N GLY A 140 -17.65 0.89 -20.39
CA GLY A 140 -17.72 2.35 -20.22
C GLY A 140 -18.49 2.79 -18.97
N GLU A 141 -19.07 1.85 -18.22
CA GLU A 141 -19.91 2.08 -17.03
C GLU A 141 -19.22 1.49 -15.78
N ALA A 142 -17.89 1.54 -15.76
CA ALA A 142 -17.13 1.06 -14.63
C ALA A 142 -17.36 1.99 -13.42
N ALA A 143 -18.34 1.66 -12.57
CA ALA A 143 -18.55 2.34 -11.30
C ALA A 143 -19.03 1.41 -10.19
N THR A 144 -18.19 1.25 -9.17
CA THR A 144 -18.63 1.04 -7.78
C THR A 144 -18.00 2.13 -6.90
N GLY A 145 -18.77 3.17 -6.55
CA GLY A 145 -18.45 4.13 -5.47
C GLY A 145 -17.96 5.53 -5.90
N ALA A 146 -18.53 6.57 -5.25
CA ALA A 146 -18.28 8.03 -5.27
C ALA A 146 -18.23 8.80 -6.62
N ALA A 147 -17.96 8.15 -7.75
CA ALA A 147 -18.11 8.70 -9.09
C ALA A 147 -19.01 7.78 -9.93
N ALA A 148 -20.26 7.61 -9.49
CA ALA A 148 -21.28 6.92 -10.26
C ALA A 148 -21.49 7.68 -11.59
N GLY A 149 -21.07 7.08 -12.70
CA GLY A 149 -21.29 7.59 -14.06
C GLY A 149 -20.09 8.23 -14.76
N THR A 150 -18.85 8.02 -14.31
CA THR A 150 -17.66 8.58 -15.00
C THR A 150 -16.62 7.55 -15.47
N GLY A 151 -16.82 6.25 -15.27
CA GLY A 151 -15.89 5.22 -15.76
C GLY A 151 -14.47 5.30 -15.18
N LYS A 152 -14.33 5.90 -13.99
CA LYS A 152 -13.06 6.19 -13.34
C LYS A 152 -12.88 5.32 -12.11
N LEU A 153 -11.76 4.59 -12.04
CA LEU A 153 -11.37 3.85 -10.84
C LEU A 153 -10.24 4.60 -10.13
N THR A 154 -10.46 4.96 -8.87
CA THR A 154 -9.45 5.62 -8.03
C THR A 154 -8.81 4.62 -7.09
N PHE A 155 -7.47 4.54 -7.11
CA PHE A 155 -6.69 3.69 -6.20
C PHE A 155 -5.92 4.55 -5.22
N GLN A 156 -6.08 4.26 -3.93
CA GLN A 156 -5.35 4.91 -2.86
C GLN A 156 -3.93 4.32 -2.77
N VAL A 157 -2.94 5.09 -3.21
CA VAL A 157 -1.52 4.72 -3.24
C VAL A 157 -0.66 5.50 -2.25
N GLY A 158 -1.28 6.33 -1.40
CA GLY A 158 -0.62 7.02 -0.30
C GLY A 158 -1.31 6.83 1.05
N ALA A 159 -0.59 7.14 2.12
CA ALA A 159 -1.08 7.05 3.50
C ALA A 159 -1.80 8.33 3.97
N GLY A 160 -1.75 9.41 3.18
CA GLY A 160 -2.41 10.67 3.47
C GLY A 160 -3.86 10.74 2.99
N SER A 161 -4.48 11.89 3.21
CA SER A 161 -5.87 12.18 2.86
C SER A 161 -6.02 13.03 1.59
N ASP A 162 -4.93 13.35 0.90
CA ASP A 162 -4.95 14.30 -0.22
C ASP A 162 -5.19 13.57 -1.55
N ALA A 163 -6.39 13.75 -2.11
CA ALA A 163 -6.80 13.09 -3.35
C ALA A 163 -5.89 13.42 -4.57
N GLY A 164 -5.19 14.56 -4.57
CA GLY A 164 -4.26 14.92 -5.66
C GLY A 164 -2.93 14.18 -5.63
N ASN A 165 -2.48 13.74 -4.46
CA ASN A 165 -1.14 13.16 -4.27
C ASN A 165 -1.20 11.67 -3.90
N ASP A 166 -2.22 11.25 -3.16
CA ASP A 166 -2.33 9.90 -2.61
C ASP A 166 -3.27 8.99 -3.43
N GLN A 167 -3.88 9.51 -4.49
CA GLN A 167 -4.73 8.72 -5.40
C GLN A 167 -4.22 8.73 -6.83
N ILE A 168 -4.27 7.56 -7.45
CA ILE A 168 -4.09 7.39 -8.89
C ILE A 168 -5.44 7.00 -9.48
N GLU A 169 -5.89 7.81 -10.43
CA GLU A 169 -7.11 7.58 -11.19
C GLU A 169 -6.78 6.82 -12.48
N ILE A 170 -7.59 5.81 -12.77
CA ILE A 170 -7.62 5.10 -14.05
C ILE A 170 -8.91 5.51 -14.74
N ASP A 171 -8.79 6.17 -15.88
CA ASP A 171 -9.93 6.57 -16.70
C ASP A 171 -10.19 5.51 -17.77
N LEU A 172 -11.29 4.76 -17.63
CA LEU A 172 -11.76 3.77 -18.62
C LEU A 172 -12.99 4.28 -19.38
N SER A 173 -13.41 5.54 -19.20
CA SER A 173 -14.56 6.12 -19.88
C SER A 173 -14.43 6.10 -21.41
N LYS A 174 -13.20 6.23 -21.91
CA LYS A 174 -12.88 6.15 -23.35
C LYS A 174 -12.80 4.72 -23.89
N SER A 175 -12.89 3.71 -23.03
CA SER A 175 -12.71 2.29 -23.36
C SER A 175 -14.05 1.54 -23.49
N ASN A 176 -15.11 2.22 -23.97
CA ASN A 176 -16.39 1.58 -24.18
C ASN A 176 -16.33 0.66 -25.41
N VAL A 177 -15.99 -0.60 -25.19
CA VAL A 177 -15.97 -1.63 -26.25
C VAL A 177 -17.40 -1.94 -26.72
N GLY A 178 -18.42 -1.66 -25.91
CA GLY A 178 -19.83 -1.77 -26.30
C GLY A 178 -20.21 -0.81 -27.44
N THR A 179 -19.80 0.46 -27.38
CA THR A 179 -20.04 1.42 -28.48
C THR A 179 -19.23 1.06 -29.72
N ILE A 180 -17.98 0.59 -29.54
CA ILE A 180 -17.17 0.09 -30.66
C ILE A 180 -17.85 -1.13 -31.32
N ALA A 181 -18.42 -2.04 -30.53
CA ALA A 181 -19.13 -3.20 -31.06
C ALA A 181 -20.39 -2.83 -31.84
N THR A 182 -21.15 -1.81 -31.39
CA THR A 182 -22.31 -1.28 -32.12
C THR A 182 -21.91 -0.57 -33.39
N ASP A 183 -20.80 0.18 -33.38
CA ASP A 183 -20.28 0.86 -34.57
C ASP A 183 -19.79 -0.15 -35.60
N VAL A 184 -19.12 -1.23 -35.17
CA VAL A 184 -18.71 -2.34 -36.04
C VAL A 184 -19.91 -3.13 -36.57
N ALA A 185 -20.97 -3.32 -35.78
CA ALA A 185 -22.21 -3.96 -36.23
C ALA A 185 -22.98 -3.13 -37.26
N ALA A 186 -22.86 -1.80 -37.19
CA ALA A 186 -23.51 -0.87 -38.10
C ALA A 186 -22.78 -0.72 -39.45
N LEU A 187 -21.56 -1.26 -39.58
CA LEU A 187 -20.80 -1.25 -40.83
C LEU A 187 -21.53 -2.05 -41.91
N LYS A 188 -21.57 -1.47 -43.11
CA LYS A 188 -22.15 -2.08 -44.30
C LYS A 188 -21.08 -2.30 -45.34
N PHE A 189 -21.12 -3.48 -45.97
CA PHE A 189 -20.21 -3.87 -47.04
C PHE A 189 -20.94 -4.09 -48.37
N THR A 190 -22.12 -3.48 -48.57
CA THR A 190 -22.94 -3.76 -49.75
C THR A 190 -22.35 -3.14 -51.02
N THR A 191 -21.73 -1.95 -50.89
CA THR A 191 -21.05 -1.26 -51.99
C THR A 191 -19.57 -1.02 -51.70
N SER A 192 -18.76 -0.84 -52.76
CA SER A 192 -17.33 -0.50 -52.62
C SER A 192 -17.13 0.85 -51.91
N ALA A 193 -18.03 1.81 -52.14
CA ALA A 193 -18.03 3.10 -51.45
C ALA A 193 -18.30 2.96 -49.93
N GLU A 194 -19.26 2.10 -49.53
CA GLU A 194 -19.53 1.82 -48.11
C GLU A 194 -18.37 1.08 -47.43
N ALA A 195 -17.70 0.17 -48.14
CA ALA A 195 -16.52 -0.52 -47.64
C ALA A 195 -15.36 0.46 -47.34
N LEU A 196 -15.14 1.47 -48.19
CA LEU A 196 -14.13 2.52 -47.95
C LEU A 196 -14.45 3.37 -46.70
N THR A 197 -15.73 3.73 -46.50
CA THR A 197 -16.14 4.44 -45.27
C THR A 197 -15.97 3.57 -44.03
N SER A 198 -16.20 2.25 -44.16
CA SER A 198 -16.02 1.29 -43.08
C SER A 198 -14.56 1.12 -42.68
N ILE A 199 -13.63 1.12 -43.65
CA ILE A 199 -12.18 1.10 -43.36
C ILE A 199 -11.77 2.33 -42.52
N ALA A 200 -12.24 3.53 -42.88
CA ALA A 200 -11.94 4.75 -42.14
C ALA A 200 -12.51 4.74 -40.70
N ALA A 201 -13.72 4.18 -40.52
CA ALA A 201 -14.33 4.00 -39.20
C ALA A 201 -13.52 3.00 -38.34
N ILE A 202 -13.11 1.86 -38.91
CA ILE A 202 -12.30 0.85 -38.23
C ILE A 202 -10.92 1.42 -37.85
N ASP A 203 -10.28 2.18 -38.74
CA ASP A 203 -8.99 2.83 -38.44
C ASP A 203 -9.10 3.82 -37.28
N THR A 204 -10.22 4.55 -37.19
CA THR A 204 -10.51 5.44 -36.06
C THR A 204 -10.69 4.65 -34.76
N ALA A 205 -11.42 3.52 -34.81
CA ALA A 205 -11.60 2.64 -33.65
C ALA A 205 -10.28 1.99 -33.20
N ILE A 206 -9.46 1.50 -34.12
CA ILE A 206 -8.12 0.95 -33.83
C ILE A 206 -7.24 2.00 -33.16
N LYS A 207 -7.28 3.25 -33.65
CA LYS A 207 -6.53 4.36 -33.07
C LYS A 207 -7.02 4.68 -31.65
N ALA A 208 -8.33 4.72 -31.43
CA ALA A 208 -8.90 4.93 -30.10
C ALA A 208 -8.47 3.83 -29.11
N VAL A 209 -8.58 2.55 -29.49
CA VAL A 209 -8.12 1.42 -28.66
C VAL A 209 -6.63 1.54 -28.36
N SER A 210 -5.81 1.88 -29.37
CA SER A 210 -4.36 2.06 -29.19
C SER A 210 -4.03 3.20 -28.22
N THR A 211 -4.77 4.32 -28.29
CA THR A 211 -4.64 5.43 -27.33
C THR A 211 -5.01 4.99 -25.92
N THR A 212 -6.13 4.28 -25.74
CA THR A 212 -6.52 3.78 -24.40
C THR A 212 -5.49 2.81 -23.82
N ARG A 213 -4.92 1.91 -24.63
CA ARG A 213 -3.82 1.02 -24.19
C ARG A 213 -2.57 1.79 -23.79
N SER A 214 -2.22 2.85 -24.54
CA SER A 214 -1.10 3.71 -24.19
C SER A 214 -1.34 4.47 -22.88
N GLU A 215 -2.56 4.95 -22.64
CA GLU A 215 -2.94 5.61 -21.38
C GLU A 215 -2.86 4.62 -20.20
N LEU A 216 -3.36 3.38 -20.37
CA LEU A 216 -3.26 2.30 -19.38
C LEU A 216 -1.80 1.93 -19.07
N GLY A 217 -0.95 1.79 -20.08
CA GLY A 217 0.49 1.52 -19.88
C GLY A 217 1.22 2.65 -19.15
N ALA A 218 0.85 3.91 -19.41
CA ALA A 218 1.39 5.05 -18.65
C ALA A 218 0.98 5.00 -17.17
N VAL A 219 -0.26 4.61 -16.89
CA VAL A 219 -0.77 4.42 -15.52
C VAL A 219 -0.06 3.24 -14.83
N GLN A 220 0.22 2.14 -15.53
CA GLN A 220 1.02 1.04 -14.98
C GLN A 220 2.42 1.50 -14.55
N ASN A 221 3.14 2.21 -15.42
CA ASN A 221 4.45 2.77 -15.08
C ASN A 221 4.38 3.71 -13.86
N ARG A 222 3.30 4.50 -13.77
CA ARG A 222 3.05 5.37 -12.61
C ARG A 222 2.84 4.56 -11.33
N PHE A 223 2.09 3.45 -11.37
CA PHE A 223 1.94 2.55 -10.23
C PHE A 223 3.27 1.90 -9.82
N GLU A 224 4.07 1.43 -10.78
CA GLU A 224 5.39 0.82 -10.50
C GLU A 224 6.34 1.81 -9.81
N HIS A 225 6.42 3.05 -10.30
CA HIS A 225 7.21 4.11 -9.65
C HIS A 225 6.63 4.52 -8.29
N SER A 226 5.30 4.56 -8.15
CA SER A 226 4.64 4.86 -6.88
C SER A 226 4.93 3.78 -5.82
N ILE A 227 4.91 2.50 -6.19
CA ILE A 227 5.28 1.38 -5.30
C ILE A 227 6.75 1.51 -4.87
N ALA A 228 7.66 1.79 -5.81
CA ALA A 228 9.07 1.97 -5.49
C ALA A 228 9.28 3.13 -4.51
N SER A 229 8.64 4.27 -4.75
CA SER A 229 8.70 5.44 -3.85
C SER A 229 8.10 5.13 -2.46
N THR A 230 6.96 4.46 -2.42
CA THR A 230 6.27 4.04 -1.19
C THR A 230 7.12 3.09 -0.36
N ASN A 231 7.83 2.15 -0.99
CA ASN A 231 8.74 1.24 -0.32
C ASN A 231 9.96 1.96 0.28
N VAL A 232 10.54 2.92 -0.46
CA VAL A 232 11.63 3.76 0.07
C VAL A 232 11.16 4.61 1.25
N ALA A 233 9.96 5.21 1.15
CA ALA A 233 9.37 5.96 2.26
C ALA A 233 9.13 5.06 3.48
N LYS A 234 8.56 3.87 3.28
CA LYS A 234 8.33 2.88 4.32
C LYS A 234 9.63 2.47 5.02
N GLU A 235 10.70 2.21 4.28
CA GLU A 235 12.01 1.86 4.84
C GLU A 235 12.57 3.00 5.70
N ASN A 236 12.57 4.23 5.17
CA ASN A 236 13.06 5.41 5.88
C ASN A 236 12.26 5.72 7.15
N LEU A 237 10.93 5.60 7.10
CA LEU A 237 10.07 5.80 8.27
C LEU A 237 10.22 4.68 9.30
N THR A 238 10.43 3.44 8.87
CA THR A 238 10.71 2.31 9.77
C THR A 238 12.06 2.51 10.46
N ALA A 239 13.09 2.96 9.73
CA ALA A 239 14.39 3.30 10.31
C ALA A 239 14.30 4.48 11.29
N ALA A 240 13.48 5.50 10.99
CA ALA A 240 13.22 6.60 11.90
C ALA A 240 12.48 6.12 13.17
N GLN A 241 11.47 5.26 13.03
CA GLN A 241 10.74 4.67 14.14
C GLN A 241 11.67 3.83 15.03
N SER A 242 12.54 3.01 14.44
CA SER A 242 13.52 2.19 15.16
C SER A 242 14.44 3.05 16.02
N ARG A 243 15.00 4.14 15.47
CA ARG A 243 15.83 5.09 16.24
C ARG A 243 15.12 5.74 17.42
N ILE A 244 13.80 5.93 17.32
CA ILE A 244 13.00 6.56 18.38
C ILE A 244 12.61 5.53 19.44
N ARG A 245 12.17 4.34 19.02
CA ARG A 245 11.46 3.41 19.90
C ARG A 245 12.31 2.21 20.33
N ASP A 246 13.27 1.77 19.53
CA ASP A 246 14.06 0.59 19.85
C ASP A 246 15.18 0.93 20.85
N VAL A 247 15.58 -0.06 21.65
CA VAL A 247 16.65 0.08 22.64
C VAL A 247 17.98 -0.42 22.08
N ASP A 248 19.07 0.27 22.40
CA ASP A 248 20.41 -0.29 22.28
C ASP A 248 20.64 -1.32 23.39
N MET A 249 20.60 -2.60 23.03
CA MET A 249 20.76 -3.71 23.97
C MET A 249 22.11 -3.67 24.68
N ALA A 250 23.18 -3.21 24.02
CA ALA A 250 24.50 -3.18 24.65
C ALA A 250 24.55 -2.13 25.76
N GLU A 251 24.03 -0.92 25.49
CA GLU A 251 23.98 0.15 26.49
C GLU A 251 23.05 -0.23 27.66
N GLU A 252 21.89 -0.81 27.38
CA GLU A 252 20.93 -1.18 28.43
C GLU A 252 21.42 -2.36 29.29
N MET A 253 22.19 -3.30 28.73
CA MET A 253 22.85 -4.37 29.50
C MET A 253 23.93 -3.81 30.45
N VAL A 254 24.65 -2.76 30.05
CA VAL A 254 25.60 -2.06 30.94
C VAL A 254 24.87 -1.37 32.09
N LYS A 255 23.71 -0.73 31.83
CA LYS A 255 22.87 -0.13 32.87
C LYS A 255 22.27 -1.17 33.81
N TYR A 256 21.79 -2.28 33.26
CA TYR A 256 21.25 -3.40 34.02
C TYR A 256 22.30 -4.01 34.95
N THR A 257 23.49 -4.33 34.43
CA THR A 257 24.60 -4.89 35.23
C THR A 257 25.07 -3.92 36.31
N ARG A 258 25.21 -2.63 36.00
CA ARG A 258 25.51 -1.59 37.01
C ARG A 258 24.47 -1.54 38.12
N SER A 259 23.19 -1.55 37.77
CA SER A 259 22.08 -1.48 38.74
C SER A 259 22.00 -2.75 39.60
N ASN A 260 22.32 -3.92 39.03
CA ASN A 260 22.39 -5.17 39.76
C ASN A 260 23.54 -5.16 40.79
N VAL A 261 24.74 -4.71 40.38
CA VAL A 261 25.88 -4.56 41.30
C VAL A 261 25.57 -3.55 42.41
N LEU A 262 24.91 -2.42 42.09
CA LEU A 262 24.49 -1.43 43.09
C LEU A 262 23.42 -1.96 44.05
N SER A 263 22.50 -2.80 43.59
CA SER A 263 21.50 -3.44 44.46
C SER A 263 22.16 -4.43 45.44
N GLN A 264 23.12 -5.24 44.96
CA GLN A 264 23.91 -6.13 45.81
C GLN A 264 24.76 -5.34 46.83
N ALA A 265 25.41 -4.25 46.41
CA ALA A 265 26.15 -3.37 47.32
C ALA A 265 25.23 -2.66 48.33
N GLY A 266 24.04 -2.22 47.90
CA GLY A 266 23.06 -1.54 48.75
C GLY A 266 22.50 -2.44 49.84
N THR A 267 22.23 -3.72 49.53
CA THR A 267 21.80 -4.70 50.55
C THR A 267 22.91 -5.00 51.57
N ALA A 268 24.16 -5.12 51.13
CA ALA A 268 25.32 -5.27 52.02
C ALA A 268 25.52 -4.04 52.92
N MET A 269 25.40 -2.82 52.38
CA MET A 269 25.52 -1.58 53.16
C MET A 269 24.36 -1.37 54.13
N LEU A 270 23.14 -1.78 53.77
CA LEU A 270 21.99 -1.75 54.67
C LEU A 270 22.16 -2.73 55.84
N ALA A 271 22.69 -3.92 55.59
CA ALA A 271 23.04 -4.87 56.65
C ALA A 271 24.09 -4.27 57.61
N GLN A 272 25.15 -3.64 57.09
CA GLN A 272 26.17 -2.96 57.89
C GLN A 272 25.62 -1.78 58.69
N ALA A 273 24.76 -0.96 58.07
CA ALA A 273 24.12 0.19 58.71
C ALA A 273 23.23 -0.24 59.89
N ASN A 274 22.51 -1.35 59.77
CA ASN A 274 21.69 -1.92 60.85
C ASN A 274 22.54 -2.50 62.00
N GLN A 275 23.68 -3.12 61.69
CA GLN A 275 24.58 -3.65 62.72
C GLN A 275 25.26 -2.55 63.55
N SER A 276 25.60 -1.41 62.94
CA SER A 276 26.25 -0.28 63.66
C SER A 276 25.41 0.25 64.83
N THR A 277 24.07 0.23 64.72
CA THR A 277 23.17 0.62 65.81
C THR A 277 23.08 -0.42 66.93
N GLN A 278 23.28 -1.70 66.63
CA GLN A 278 23.29 -2.78 67.64
C GLN A 278 24.60 -2.79 68.45
N GLY A 279 25.73 -2.53 67.81
CA GLY A 279 27.04 -2.47 68.46
C GLY A 279 27.14 -1.39 69.56
N VAL A 280 26.39 -0.29 69.41
CA VAL A 280 26.32 0.78 70.43
C VAL A 280 25.48 0.34 71.64
N LEU A 281 24.39 -0.41 71.42
CA LEU A 281 23.59 -0.97 72.53
C LEU A 281 24.34 -2.02 73.33
N SER A 282 25.23 -2.79 72.70
CA SER A 282 26.10 -3.75 73.42
C SER A 282 27.21 -3.09 74.24
N LEU A 283 27.62 -1.86 73.88
CA LEU A 283 28.64 -1.11 74.63
C LEU A 283 28.08 -0.41 75.88
N LEU A 284 26.76 -0.28 75.99
CA LEU A 284 26.05 0.33 77.12
C LEU A 284 25.42 -0.71 78.06
N ARG A 285 25.61 -2.02 77.80
CA ARG A 285 25.15 -3.12 78.65
C ARG A 285 26.26 -3.66 79.52
#